data_AF-A0A382RK08-F1
#
_entry.id   AF-A0A382RK08-F1
#
_cell.length_a   1.000
_cell.length_b   1.000
_cell.length_c   1.000
_cell.angle_alpha   90.00
_cell.angle_beta   90.00
_cell.angle_gamma   90.00
#
_symmetry.space_group_name_H-M   'P 1'
#
loop_
_entity.id
_entity.type
_entity.pdbx_description
1 polymer ?
#
loop_
_entity_poly.entity_id
_entity_poly.type
_entity_poly.pdbx_seq_one_letter_code
_entity_poly.pdbx_strand_id
1 'polypeptide(L)'
;IITRFKQKQYEIYEPVENIHEDQILKSSKIPAKISDEIVNKSKLWTKQIAEELDYIGTLCVEFFIDANDNLYVNEIAPRVHNSGHLTINAYNVSQFENHIRAICNFEKIKLKKLSNAEMINLLGDQILIQRKRKLQSNEFFYDYLKKEIKPKRKMGHLTILKK
;
A
#
# COMPACT_ATOMS: atom_id res chain seq x y z
N ILE A 1 0.04 -2.35 -6.16
CA ILE A 1 1.26 -2.91 -5.53
C ILE A 1 1.39 -4.37 -5.94
N ILE A 2 2.55 -4.74 -6.47
CA ILE A 2 2.86 -6.10 -6.93
C ILE A 2 4.17 -6.55 -6.29
N THR A 3 4.28 -7.83 -6.02
CA THR A 3 5.55 -8.48 -5.74
C THR A 3 5.86 -9.46 -6.85
N ARG A 4 7.00 -9.28 -7.51
CA ARG A 4 7.53 -10.19 -8.52
C ARG A 4 8.59 -11.08 -7.90
N PHE A 5 8.41 -12.37 -8.10
CA PHE A 5 9.33 -13.44 -7.73
C PHE A 5 10.10 -13.89 -8.98
N LYS A 6 11.09 -14.76 -8.81
CA LYS A 6 11.78 -15.40 -9.93
C LYS A 6 10.79 -16.20 -10.80
N GLN A 7 11.20 -16.54 -12.02
CA GLN A 7 10.43 -17.38 -12.94
C GLN A 7 9.04 -16.81 -13.28
N LYS A 8 8.93 -15.48 -13.39
CA LYS A 8 7.68 -14.78 -13.78
C LYS A 8 6.49 -15.15 -12.88
N GLN A 9 6.73 -15.25 -11.58
CA GLN A 9 5.68 -15.46 -10.58
C GLN A 9 5.35 -14.14 -9.87
N TYR A 10 4.08 -13.93 -9.54
CA TYR A 10 3.60 -12.66 -8.99
C TYR A 10 2.56 -12.87 -7.91
N GLU A 11 2.49 -11.90 -7.00
CA GLU A 11 1.35 -11.65 -6.13
C GLU A 11 0.98 -10.17 -6.23
N ILE A 12 -0.31 -9.87 -6.46
CA ILE A 12 -0.81 -8.52 -6.70
C ILE A 12 -1.94 -8.22 -5.72
N TYR A 13 -1.79 -7.15 -4.95
CA TYR A 13 -2.85 -6.66 -4.06
C TYR A 13 -3.98 -6.00 -4.86
N GLU A 14 -5.19 -5.90 -4.28
CA GLU A 14 -6.22 -5.03 -4.83
C GLU A 14 -5.70 -3.58 -5.00
N PRO A 15 -6.17 -2.83 -6.01
CA PRO A 15 -5.84 -1.41 -6.13
C PRO A 15 -6.22 -0.66 -4.86
N VAL A 16 -5.32 0.21 -4.42
CA VAL A 16 -5.49 1.04 -3.24
C VAL A 16 -5.86 2.46 -3.70
N GLU A 17 -6.97 2.99 -3.22
CA GLU A 17 -7.35 4.37 -3.48
C GLU A 17 -6.63 5.30 -2.51
N ASN A 18 -5.95 6.31 -3.04
CA ASN A 18 -5.08 7.21 -2.28
C ASN A 18 -5.62 8.64 -2.32
N ILE A 19 -5.69 9.28 -1.15
CA ILE A 19 -5.99 10.70 -1.02
C ILE A 19 -4.71 11.43 -0.61
N HIS A 20 -4.33 12.44 -1.38
CA HIS A 20 -3.17 13.28 -1.13
C HIS A 20 -3.62 14.68 -0.70
N GLU A 21 -2.87 15.29 0.21
CA GLU A 21 -3.02 16.68 0.64
C GLU A 21 -1.63 17.29 0.72
N ASP A 22 -1.44 18.50 0.18
CA ASP A 22 -0.11 19.13 0.06
C ASP A 22 0.96 18.21 -0.55
N GLN A 23 0.58 17.43 -1.57
CA GLN A 23 1.44 16.43 -2.25
C GLN A 23 1.94 15.30 -1.32
N ILE A 24 1.32 15.12 -0.15
CA ILE A 24 1.63 14.07 0.82
C ILE A 24 0.44 13.13 0.92
N LEU A 25 0.71 11.82 0.84
CA LEU A 25 -0.32 10.81 1.05
C LEU A 25 -0.94 10.97 2.44
N LYS A 26 -2.23 11.31 2.49
CA LYS A 26 -3.00 11.49 3.72
C LYS A 26 -3.65 10.19 4.16
N SER A 27 -4.35 9.53 3.24
CA SER A 27 -4.98 8.24 3.50
C SER A 27 -4.98 7.32 2.29
N SER A 28 -5.07 6.02 2.58
CA SER A 28 -5.17 4.94 1.60
C SER A 28 -6.30 4.02 2.02
N LYS A 29 -7.14 3.57 1.09
CA LYS A 29 -8.23 2.63 1.42
C LYS A 29 -8.34 1.50 0.42
N ILE A 30 -8.82 0.36 0.93
CA ILE A 30 -9.26 -0.78 0.14
C ILE A 30 -10.68 -1.20 0.60
N PRO A 31 -11.58 -1.55 -0.33
CA PRO A 31 -11.39 -1.51 -1.77
C PRO A 31 -11.37 -0.08 -2.31
N ALA A 32 -10.70 0.12 -3.45
CA ALA A 32 -10.82 1.35 -4.23
C ALA A 32 -12.23 1.42 -4.85
N LYS A 33 -12.82 2.63 -4.93
CA LYS A 33 -14.12 2.85 -5.57
C LYS A 33 -13.97 3.12 -7.06
N ILE A 34 -13.67 2.07 -7.83
CA ILE A 34 -13.40 2.12 -9.27
C ILE A 34 -14.07 0.93 -9.97
N SER A 35 -14.27 1.00 -11.29
CA SER A 35 -14.87 -0.08 -12.06
C SER A 35 -13.96 -1.32 -12.14
N ASP A 36 -14.55 -2.50 -12.36
CA ASP A 36 -13.80 -3.75 -12.54
C ASP A 36 -12.86 -3.68 -13.76
N GLU A 37 -13.24 -2.93 -14.79
CA GLU A 37 -12.37 -2.67 -15.95
C GLU A 37 -11.06 -2.00 -15.52
N ILE A 38 -11.14 -0.93 -14.72
CA ILE A 38 -9.96 -0.22 -14.21
C ILE A 38 -9.16 -1.07 -13.23
N VAL A 39 -9.84 -1.89 -12.40
CA VAL A 39 -9.14 -2.88 -11.54
C VAL A 39 -8.31 -3.84 -12.38
N ASN A 40 -8.90 -4.42 -13.42
CA ASN A 40 -8.22 -5.41 -14.26
C ASN A 40 -7.09 -4.76 -15.08
N LYS A 41 -7.33 -3.58 -15.65
CA LYS A 41 -6.36 -2.81 -16.43
C LYS A 41 -5.15 -2.38 -15.59
N SER A 42 -5.37 -1.85 -14.39
CA SER A 42 -4.28 -1.46 -13.47
C SER A 42 -3.43 -2.65 -13.03
N LYS A 43 -4.02 -3.82 -12.77
CA LYS A 43 -3.28 -5.05 -12.45
C LYS A 43 -2.48 -5.55 -13.65
N LEU A 44 -3.06 -5.54 -14.85
CA LEU A 44 -2.37 -5.93 -16.08
C LEU A 44 -1.14 -5.04 -16.34
N TRP A 45 -1.33 -3.72 -16.33
CA TRP A 45 -0.25 -2.76 -16.56
C TRP A 45 0.84 -2.86 -15.49
N THR A 46 0.44 -2.99 -14.22
CA THR A 46 1.40 -3.20 -13.12
C THR A 46 2.24 -4.46 -13.32
N LYS A 47 1.63 -5.56 -13.80
CA LYS A 47 2.34 -6.81 -14.10
C LYS A 47 3.31 -6.64 -15.27
N GLN A 48 2.88 -5.98 -16.36
CA GLN A 48 3.73 -5.71 -17.52
C GLN A 48 4.93 -4.85 -17.12
N ILE A 49 4.71 -3.75 -16.39
CA ILE A 49 5.77 -2.88 -15.87
C ILE A 49 6.75 -3.68 -15.00
N ALA A 50 6.25 -4.52 -14.09
CA ALA A 50 7.09 -5.35 -13.23
C ALA A 50 8.01 -6.29 -14.02
N GLU A 51 7.49 -6.83 -15.12
CA GLU A 51 8.20 -7.77 -15.97
C GLU A 51 9.21 -7.07 -16.88
N GLU A 52 8.85 -5.96 -17.50
CA GLU A 52 9.76 -5.16 -18.35
C GLU A 52 10.93 -4.58 -17.55
N LEU A 53 10.71 -4.23 -16.29
CA LEU A 53 11.77 -3.78 -15.39
C LEU A 53 12.65 -4.91 -14.84
N ASP A 54 12.28 -6.18 -15.08
CA ASP A 54 12.88 -7.39 -14.49
C ASP A 54 13.12 -7.28 -12.96
N TYR A 55 12.22 -6.60 -12.26
CA TYR A 55 12.43 -6.28 -10.85
C TYR A 55 12.06 -7.47 -9.95
N ILE A 56 12.93 -7.87 -9.03
CA ILE A 56 12.63 -8.88 -8.00
C ILE A 56 12.32 -8.18 -6.68
N GLY A 57 11.16 -8.50 -6.10
CA GLY A 57 10.66 -7.86 -4.89
C GLY A 57 9.36 -7.09 -5.12
N THR A 58 9.04 -6.20 -4.19
CA THR A 58 7.82 -5.40 -4.24
C THR A 58 8.06 -4.08 -4.94
N LEU A 59 7.14 -3.73 -5.84
CA LEU A 59 7.04 -2.41 -6.45
C LEU A 59 5.62 -1.88 -6.39
N CYS A 60 5.50 -0.56 -6.40
CA CYS A 60 4.24 0.14 -6.53
C CYS A 60 4.22 0.89 -7.86
N VAL A 61 3.09 0.79 -8.56
CA VAL A 61 2.75 1.65 -9.68
C VAL A 61 1.58 2.50 -9.21
N GLU A 62 1.74 3.81 -9.21
CA GLU A 62 0.67 4.75 -8.95
C GLU A 62 -0.01 5.13 -10.27
N PHE A 63 -1.32 5.38 -10.19
CA PHE A 63 -2.13 5.72 -11.33
C PHE A 63 -2.99 6.95 -11.05
N PHE A 64 -3.31 7.67 -12.11
CA PHE A 64 -4.42 8.62 -12.14
C PHE A 64 -5.57 8.05 -12.95
N ILE A 65 -6.79 8.43 -12.57
CA ILE A 65 -8.01 8.20 -13.34
C ILE A 65 -8.60 9.58 -13.61
N ASP A 66 -8.81 9.92 -14.89
CA ASP A 66 -9.45 11.19 -15.24
C ASP A 66 -10.99 11.12 -15.15
N ALA A 67 -11.67 12.24 -15.42
CA ALA A 67 -13.13 12.32 -15.34
C ALA A 67 -13.87 11.46 -16.39
N ASN A 68 -13.16 10.92 -17.38
CA ASN A 68 -13.71 10.05 -18.43
C ASN A 68 -13.31 8.58 -18.21
N ASP A 69 -12.89 8.21 -16.99
CA ASP A 69 -12.41 6.88 -16.61
C ASP A 69 -11.18 6.40 -17.40
N ASN A 70 -10.35 7.30 -17.93
CA ASN A 70 -9.07 6.91 -18.52
C ASN A 70 -8.01 6.71 -17.42
N LEU A 71 -7.36 5.56 -17.45
CA LEU A 71 -6.26 5.22 -16.55
C LEU A 71 -4.91 5.69 -17.11
N TYR A 72 -4.10 6.36 -16.29
CA TYR A 72 -2.75 6.80 -16.63
C TYR A 72 -1.76 6.33 -15.56
N VAL A 73 -0.57 5.89 -15.97
CA VAL A 73 0.54 5.64 -15.03
C VAL A 73 1.08 6.99 -14.58
N ASN A 74 1.19 7.21 -13.27
CA ASN A 74 1.79 8.40 -12.68
C ASN A 74 3.27 8.17 -12.35
N GLU A 75 3.55 7.28 -11.40
CA GLU A 75 4.91 7.00 -10.93
C GLU A 75 5.11 5.51 -10.60
N ILE A 76 6.37 5.11 -10.54
CA ILE A 76 6.79 3.75 -10.18
C ILE A 76 7.78 3.85 -9.02
N ALA A 77 7.48 3.17 -7.92
CA ALA A 77 8.38 3.01 -6.78
C ALA A 77 8.86 1.55 -6.71
N PRO A 78 10.13 1.24 -7.07
CA PRO A 78 10.70 -0.11 -7.01
C PRO A 78 11.11 -0.46 -5.57
N ARG A 79 10.13 -0.44 -4.67
CA ARG A 79 10.24 -0.77 -3.25
C ARG A 79 8.84 -0.94 -2.66
N VAL A 80 8.79 -1.41 -1.42
CA VAL A 80 7.59 -1.25 -0.58
C VAL A 80 7.16 0.23 -0.53
N HIS A 81 5.85 0.46 -0.51
CA HIS A 81 5.26 1.77 -0.69
C HIS A 81 4.31 2.16 0.44
N ASN A 82 4.16 3.46 0.70
CA ASN A 82 3.37 3.93 1.85
C ASN A 82 1.91 3.50 1.75
N SER A 83 1.31 3.59 0.56
CA SER A 83 -0.07 3.14 0.32
C SER A 83 -0.30 1.65 0.59
N GLY A 84 0.77 0.85 0.68
CA GLY A 84 0.69 -0.57 1.00
C GLY A 84 0.75 -0.90 2.49
N HIS A 85 0.93 0.05 3.40
CA HIS A 85 1.08 -0.29 4.82
C HIS A 85 -0.17 -0.96 5.40
N LEU A 86 -1.36 -0.64 4.88
CA LEU A 86 -2.61 -1.32 5.24
C LEU A 86 -2.56 -2.85 5.04
N THR A 87 -1.68 -3.35 4.19
CA THR A 87 -1.54 -4.80 3.93
C THR A 87 -1.02 -5.57 5.14
N ILE A 88 -0.40 -4.89 6.11
CA ILE A 88 0.04 -5.52 7.36
C ILE A 88 -1.13 -6.12 8.13
N ASN A 89 -2.28 -5.44 8.13
CA ASN A 89 -3.46 -5.87 8.90
C ASN A 89 -4.57 -6.44 8.01
N ALA A 90 -4.66 -5.99 6.75
CA ALA A 90 -5.79 -6.30 5.88
C ALA A 90 -5.60 -7.56 5.02
N TYR A 91 -4.38 -8.11 4.96
CA TYR A 91 -4.05 -9.30 4.17
C TYR A 91 -3.34 -10.35 5.02
N ASN A 92 -3.37 -11.60 4.56
CA ASN A 92 -2.60 -12.68 5.15
C ASN A 92 -1.08 -12.51 5.01
N VAL A 93 -0.61 -11.78 3.99
CA VAL A 93 0.80 -11.50 3.74
C VAL A 93 0.96 -10.01 3.41
N SER A 94 1.74 -9.31 4.23
CA SER A 94 2.02 -7.89 4.02
C SER A 94 2.95 -7.66 2.84
N GLN A 95 2.96 -6.44 2.28
CA GLN A 95 3.90 -6.09 1.21
C GLN A 95 5.36 -6.28 1.62
N PHE A 96 5.67 -6.14 2.91
CA PHE A 96 7.02 -6.31 3.46
C PHE A 96 7.42 -7.78 3.49
N GLU A 97 6.52 -8.63 3.98
CA GLU A 97 6.78 -10.07 3.99
C GLU A 97 6.91 -10.61 2.57
N ASN A 98 6.02 -10.20 1.65
CA ASN A 98 6.13 -10.57 0.26
C ASN A 98 7.44 -10.09 -0.38
N HIS A 99 7.89 -8.87 -0.08
CA HIS A 99 9.19 -8.37 -0.53
C HIS A 99 10.32 -9.29 -0.09
N ILE A 100 10.38 -9.64 1.21
CA ILE A 100 11.39 -10.55 1.77
C ILE A 100 11.31 -11.92 1.11
N ARG A 101 10.10 -12.49 0.95
CA ARG A 101 9.93 -13.80 0.30
C ARG A 101 10.49 -13.80 -1.12
N ALA A 102 10.25 -12.74 -1.88
CA ALA A 102 10.76 -12.63 -3.25
C ALA A 102 12.29 -12.48 -3.30
N ILE A 103 12.88 -11.59 -2.50
CA ILE A 103 14.34 -11.35 -2.55
C ILE A 103 15.15 -12.49 -1.93
N CYS A 104 14.60 -13.17 -0.92
CA CYS A 104 15.24 -14.32 -0.26
C CYS A 104 14.87 -15.67 -0.90
N ASN A 105 14.07 -15.68 -1.97
CA ASN A 105 13.62 -16.88 -2.66
C ASN A 105 12.88 -17.89 -1.74
N PHE A 106 12.06 -17.37 -0.83
CA PHE A 106 11.11 -18.19 -0.05
C PHE A 106 9.87 -18.53 -0.86
N GLU A 107 9.12 -19.52 -0.37
CA GLU A 107 7.87 -19.93 -0.99
C GLU A 107 6.87 -18.76 -1.09
N LYS A 108 6.30 -18.62 -2.28
CA LYS A 108 5.24 -17.67 -2.58
C LYS A 108 3.94 -18.12 -1.91
N ILE A 109 3.33 -17.21 -1.15
CA ILE A 109 2.01 -17.45 -0.56
C ILE A 109 0.96 -16.70 -1.37
N LYS A 110 -0.12 -17.40 -1.72
CA LYS A 110 -1.28 -16.79 -2.39
C LYS A 110 -1.90 -15.72 -1.50
N LEU A 111 -2.05 -14.51 -2.04
CA LEU A 111 -2.70 -13.42 -1.32
C LEU A 111 -4.19 -13.70 -1.05
N LYS A 112 -4.61 -13.41 0.18
CA LYS A 112 -6.00 -13.42 0.64
C LYS A 112 -6.26 -12.14 1.41
N LYS A 113 -7.20 -11.32 0.91
CA LYS A 113 -7.73 -10.18 1.67
C LYS A 113 -8.55 -10.72 2.85
N LEU A 114 -8.22 -10.25 4.05
CA LEU A 114 -8.88 -10.65 5.30
C LEU A 114 -9.96 -9.63 5.71
N SER A 115 -9.77 -8.36 5.37
CA SER A 115 -10.69 -7.28 5.72
C SER A 115 -10.50 -6.09 4.77
N ASN A 116 -11.54 -5.27 4.60
CA ASN A 116 -11.38 -3.94 4.03
C ASN A 116 -10.62 -3.06 5.02
N ALA A 117 -10.00 -1.98 4.56
CA ALA A 117 -9.18 -1.16 5.44
C ALA A 117 -9.07 0.29 4.97
N GLU A 118 -8.87 1.17 5.92
CA GLU A 118 -8.42 2.54 5.70
C GLU A 118 -7.17 2.79 6.53
N MET A 119 -6.13 3.32 5.91
CA MET A 119 -4.89 3.73 6.55
C MET A 119 -4.78 5.24 6.48
N ILE A 120 -4.41 5.85 7.60
CA ILE A 120 -4.21 7.29 7.76
C ILE A 120 -2.75 7.52 8.16
N ASN A 121 -2.02 8.34 7.41
CA ASN A 121 -0.68 8.77 7.79
C ASN A 121 -0.75 9.76 8.96
N LEU A 122 0.17 9.63 9.89
CA LEU A 122 0.31 10.54 11.03
C LEU A 122 1.54 11.42 10.79
N LEU A 123 1.31 12.70 10.52
CA LEU A 123 2.34 13.68 10.21
C LEU A 123 2.66 14.53 11.44
N GLY A 124 3.95 14.80 11.68
CA GLY A 124 4.40 15.73 12.70
C GLY A 124 3.78 15.46 14.07
N ASP A 125 3.15 16.47 14.64
CA ASP A 125 2.58 16.50 15.98
C ASP A 125 1.29 15.66 16.13
N GLN A 126 0.65 15.24 15.04
CA GLN A 126 -0.49 14.31 15.07
C GLN A 126 -0.15 13.01 15.82
N ILE A 127 1.12 12.60 15.80
CA ILE A 127 1.62 11.43 16.55
C ILE A 127 1.43 11.58 18.06
N LEU A 128 1.50 12.80 18.61
CA LEU A 128 1.40 13.06 20.04
C LEU A 128 -0.01 12.77 20.58
N ILE A 129 -1.01 13.14 19.78
CA ILE A 129 -2.42 12.83 20.09
C ILE A 129 -2.63 11.32 19.96
N GLN A 130 -2.13 10.71 18.88
CA GLN A 130 -2.32 9.28 18.65
C GLN A 130 -1.70 8.41 19.75
N ARG A 131 -0.50 8.75 20.25
CA ARG A 131 0.18 8.04 21.35
C ARG A 131 -0.65 7.94 22.63
N LYS A 132 -1.53 8.91 22.87
CA LYS A 132 -2.38 8.97 24.07
C LYS A 132 -3.77 8.38 23.84
N ARG A 133 -4.12 8.09 22.59
CA ARG A 133 -5.46 7.63 22.22
C ARG A 133 -5.64 6.16 22.56
N LYS A 134 -6.77 5.81 23.18
CA LYS A 134 -7.18 4.41 23.35
C LYS A 134 -7.64 3.85 22.01
N LEU A 135 -7.01 2.76 21.56
CA LEU A 135 -7.35 2.11 20.28
C LEU A 135 -8.58 1.21 20.44
N GLN A 136 -9.40 1.17 19.40
CA GLN A 136 -10.43 0.15 19.24
C GLN A 136 -9.83 -1.17 18.76
N SER A 137 -10.56 -2.27 18.87
CA SER A 137 -10.07 -3.60 18.48
C SER A 137 -9.77 -3.77 17.00
N ASN A 138 -10.33 -2.91 16.14
CA ASN A 138 -10.10 -2.88 14.70
C ASN A 138 -9.07 -1.83 14.26
N GLU A 139 -8.42 -1.15 15.22
CA GLU A 139 -7.45 -0.09 14.95
C GLU A 139 -6.03 -0.53 15.30
N PHE A 140 -5.11 -0.38 14.34
CA PHE A 140 -3.73 -0.80 14.44
C PHE A 140 -2.82 0.40 14.24
N PHE A 141 -2.22 0.87 15.33
CA PHE A 141 -1.33 2.03 15.33
C PHE A 141 0.13 1.58 15.21
N TYR A 142 0.85 2.21 14.27
CA TYR A 142 2.26 2.02 14.06
C TYR A 142 3.00 3.34 14.28
N ASP A 143 3.69 3.44 15.41
CA ASP A 143 4.63 4.52 15.69
C ASP A 143 6.01 4.15 15.13
N TYR A 144 6.59 5.02 14.30
CA TYR A 144 7.93 4.77 13.76
C TYR A 144 9.06 5.18 14.71
N LEU A 145 8.71 5.71 15.89
CA LEU A 145 9.65 6.07 16.96
C LEU A 145 10.76 7.02 16.52
N LYS A 146 10.47 7.89 15.55
CA LYS A 146 11.43 8.89 15.08
C LYS A 146 11.71 9.89 16.20
N LYS A 147 13.00 10.10 16.49
CA LYS A 147 13.47 10.95 17.61
C LYS A 147 12.92 12.38 17.57
N GLU A 148 12.86 12.97 16.37
CA GLU A 148 12.43 14.35 16.16
C GLU A 148 11.09 14.43 15.44
N ILE A 149 10.16 15.17 16.04
CA ILE A 149 8.88 15.54 15.43
C ILE A 149 9.11 16.79 14.58
N LYS A 150 8.83 16.71 13.28
CA LYS A 150 8.92 17.85 12.35
C LYS A 150 7.60 18.00 11.58
N PRO A 151 7.19 19.24 11.23
CA PRO A 151 6.04 19.46 10.38
C PRO A 151 6.12 18.62 9.10
N LYS A 152 5.00 18.05 8.66
CA LYS A 152 4.87 17.22 7.44
C LYS A 152 5.72 15.92 7.43
N ARG A 153 6.51 15.63 8.46
CA ARG A 153 7.27 14.37 8.57
C ARG A 153 6.31 13.23 8.91
N LYS A 154 6.33 12.15 8.13
CA LYS A 154 5.60 10.91 8.45
C LYS A 154 6.15 10.27 9.72
N MET A 155 5.41 10.34 10.82
CA MET A 155 5.82 9.84 12.15
C MET A 155 5.25 8.46 12.48
N GLY A 156 4.15 8.09 11.83
CA GLY A 156 3.50 6.80 11.99
C GLY A 156 2.34 6.66 11.01
N HIS A 157 1.57 5.60 11.18
CA HIS A 157 0.26 5.47 10.54
C HIS A 157 -0.71 4.71 11.45
N LEU A 158 -2.00 4.89 11.18
CA LEU A 158 -3.08 4.13 11.78
C LEU A 158 -3.79 3.36 10.68
N THR A 159 -3.91 2.05 10.81
CA THR A 159 -4.75 1.21 9.95
C THR A 159 -6.03 0.86 10.70
N ILE A 160 -7.19 1.15 10.11
CA ILE A 160 -8.50 0.83 10.63
C ILE A 160 -9.12 -0.24 9.73
N LEU A 161 -9.34 -1.43 10.28
CA LEU A 161 -10.02 -2.50 9.57
C LEU A 161 -11.54 -2.22 9.53
N LYS A 162 -12.13 -2.44 8.37
CA LYS A 162 -13.56 -2.26 8.09
C LYS A 162 -14.18 -3.61 7.76
N LYS A 163 -15.32 -3.88 8.40
CA LYS A 163 -16.16 -5.04 8.05
C LYS A 163 -16.81 -4.80 6.68
#